data_AF-A0AAV1VCS8-F1
#
_entry.id   AF-A0AAV1VCS8-F1
#
_cell.length_a   1.000
_cell.length_b   1.000
_cell.length_c   1.000
_cell.angle_alpha   90.00
_cell.angle_beta   90.00
_cell.angle_gamma   90.00
#
_symmetry.space_group_name_H-M   'P 1'
#
loop_
_entity.id
_entity.type
_entity.pdbx_description
1 polymer ?
#
loop_
_entity_poly.entity_id
_entity_poly.type
_entity_poly.pdbx_seq_one_letter_code
_entity_poly.pdbx_strand_id
1 'polypeptide(L)'
;MVSNTILAGDFNCVQCPLLDRYGSYRSHRSESPALDAAVATLGLADARDLRDHADDEGTGDPTDHFTYWNGDRAIRIDRFYVPEGWVGRVLWIEARVPSN
;
A
#
# COMPACT_ATOMS: atom_id res chain seq x y z
N MET A 1 -21.13 -0.37 -11.32
CA MET A 1 -20.77 -1.77 -11.59
C MET A 1 -19.78 -2.15 -10.51
N VAL A 2 -20.03 -3.18 -9.70
CA VAL A 2 -19.10 -3.55 -8.62
C VAL A 2 -18.01 -4.41 -9.23
N SER A 3 -16.78 -3.90 -9.26
CA SER A 3 -15.62 -4.64 -9.74
C SER A 3 -15.26 -5.72 -8.72
N ASN A 4 -15.05 -6.96 -9.14
CA ASN A 4 -14.52 -8.05 -8.30
C ASN A 4 -13.00 -8.23 -8.51
N THR A 5 -12.33 -7.18 -8.99
CA THR A 5 -10.92 -7.21 -9.35
C THR A 5 -10.06 -6.89 -8.15
N ILE A 6 -9.03 -7.71 -7.93
CA ILE A 6 -7.91 -7.39 -7.05
C ILE A 6 -6.74 -6.99 -7.95
N LEU A 7 -6.09 -5.88 -7.66
CA LEU A 7 -4.80 -5.52 -8.28
C LEU A 7 -3.71 -5.73 -7.23
N ALA A 8 -2.71 -6.54 -7.57
CA ALA A 8 -1.63 -6.83 -6.64
C ALA A 8 -0.29 -6.92 -7.36
N GLY A 9 0.76 -6.43 -6.70
CA GLY A 9 2.13 -6.53 -7.16
C GLY A 9 2.92 -5.24 -6.97
N ASP A 10 4.09 -5.20 -7.61
CA ASP A 10 4.97 -4.04 -7.67
C ASP A 10 4.46 -3.05 -8.73
N PHE A 11 4.00 -1.89 -8.28
CA PHE A 11 3.53 -0.81 -9.16
C PHE A 11 4.64 0.16 -9.57
N ASN A 12 5.87 0.00 -9.04
CA ASN A 12 7.02 0.85 -9.27
C ASN A 12 6.75 2.35 -9.07
N CYS A 13 5.79 2.69 -8.20
CA CYS A 13 5.41 4.07 -7.92
C CYS A 13 4.90 4.25 -6.49
N VAL A 14 5.23 5.41 -5.93
CA VAL A 14 4.78 5.85 -4.61
C VAL A 14 3.49 6.65 -4.75
N GLN A 15 2.40 6.21 -4.10
CA GLN A 15 1.09 6.87 -4.20
C GLN A 15 0.89 7.98 -3.16
N CYS A 16 1.34 7.76 -1.93
CA CYS A 16 1.32 8.75 -0.86
C CYS A 16 2.75 8.97 -0.34
N PRO A 17 3.58 9.82 -0.96
CA PRO A 17 4.99 9.94 -0.57
C PRO A 17 5.22 10.44 0.86
N LEU A 18 4.20 11.00 1.52
CA LEU A 18 4.25 11.31 2.94
C LEU A 18 4.35 10.06 3.83
N LEU A 19 3.63 8.99 3.46
CA LEU A 19 3.55 7.74 4.21
C LEU A 19 4.52 6.70 3.63
N ASP A 20 4.61 6.66 2.30
CA ASP A 20 5.25 5.60 1.54
C ASP A 20 6.75 5.84 1.28
N ARG A 21 7.34 6.88 1.88
CA ARG A 21 8.78 7.16 1.79
C ARG A 21 9.43 7.36 3.16
N TYR A 22 10.55 6.70 3.35
CA TYR A 22 11.47 6.92 4.46
C TYR A 22 12.86 7.31 3.94
N GLY A 23 13.56 8.19 4.66
CA GLY A 23 14.94 8.62 4.34
C GLY A 23 15.11 9.43 3.04
N SER A 24 14.02 9.90 2.43
CA SER A 24 14.04 10.66 1.17
C SER A 24 13.02 11.80 1.16
N TYR A 25 13.07 12.66 0.13
CA TYR A 25 12.15 13.77 -0.02
C TYR A 25 10.69 13.29 -0.10
N ARG A 26 9.84 13.85 0.77
CA ARG A 26 8.41 13.55 0.84
C ARG A 26 7.63 14.66 0.13
N SER A 27 7.12 14.35 -1.06
CA SER A 27 6.19 15.22 -1.77
C SER A 27 4.74 14.91 -1.38
N HIS A 28 3.82 15.83 -1.64
CA HIS A 28 2.38 15.59 -1.45
C HIS A 28 1.71 14.95 -2.68
N ARG A 29 2.47 14.63 -3.73
CA ARG A 29 1.92 14.18 -5.02
C ARG A 29 2.28 12.73 -5.27
N SER A 30 1.28 11.92 -5.63
CA SER A 30 1.48 10.59 -6.19
C SER A 30 2.40 10.64 -7.40
N GLU A 31 3.24 9.63 -7.55
CA GLU A 31 4.11 9.44 -8.71
C GLU A 31 3.35 8.90 -9.92
N SER A 32 2.18 8.30 -9.71
CA SER A 32 1.34 7.79 -10.81
C SER A 32 -0.11 8.23 -10.66
N PRO A 33 -0.46 9.43 -11.17
CA PRO A 33 -1.85 9.87 -11.28
C PRO A 33 -2.72 8.92 -12.11
N ALA A 34 -2.11 8.14 -13.02
CA ALA A 34 -2.81 7.13 -13.79
C ALA A 34 -3.24 5.95 -12.91
N LEU A 35 -2.41 5.54 -11.95
CA LEU A 35 -2.80 4.52 -10.98
C LEU A 35 -3.89 5.04 -10.03
N ASP A 36 -3.77 6.28 -9.54
CA ASP A 36 -4.83 6.93 -8.75
C ASP A 36 -6.19 6.89 -9.47
N ALA A 37 -6.19 7.29 -10.75
CA ALA A 37 -7.39 7.30 -11.57
C ALA A 37 -7.95 5.89 -11.80
N ALA A 38 -7.09 4.88 -12.00
CA ALA A 38 -7.50 3.50 -12.17
C ALA A 38 -8.14 2.94 -10.89
N VAL A 39 -7.49 3.14 -9.74
CA VAL A 39 -8.00 2.72 -8.41
C VAL A 39 -9.37 3.35 -8.15
N ALA A 40 -9.50 4.66 -8.38
CA ALA A 40 -10.76 5.38 -8.20
C ALA A 40 -11.85 4.91 -9.18
N THR A 41 -11.52 4.72 -10.46
CA THR A 41 -12.48 4.28 -11.49
C THR A 41 -13.00 2.87 -11.21
N LEU A 42 -12.14 1.99 -10.69
CA LEU A 42 -12.47 0.61 -10.39
C LEU A 42 -13.13 0.43 -9.01
N GLY A 43 -13.20 1.49 -8.18
CA GLY A 43 -13.75 1.44 -6.82
C GLY A 43 -12.93 0.50 -5.94
N LEU A 44 -11.60 0.66 -5.95
CA LEU A 44 -10.68 -0.14 -5.17
C LEU A 44 -10.13 0.67 -3.98
N ALA A 45 -9.88 -0.02 -2.87
CA ALA A 45 -9.20 0.51 -1.70
C ALA A 45 -7.82 -0.14 -1.55
N ASP A 46 -6.83 0.62 -1.09
CA ASP A 46 -5.55 0.04 -0.67
C ASP A 46 -5.79 -0.80 0.58
N ALA A 47 -5.51 -2.09 0.47
CA ALA A 47 -5.85 -3.04 1.51
C ALA A 47 -5.01 -2.84 2.79
N ARG A 48 -3.87 -2.13 2.72
CA ARG A 48 -3.04 -1.83 3.88
C ARG A 48 -3.62 -0.73 4.77
N ASP A 49 -4.27 0.28 4.21
CA ASP A 49 -4.97 1.33 4.99
C ASP A 49 -6.10 0.70 5.85
N LEU A 50 -6.50 -0.53 5.53
CA LEU A 50 -7.51 -1.31 6.24
C LEU A 50 -6.94 -2.09 7.44
N ARG A 51 -5.62 -2.35 7.50
CA ARG A 51 -5.00 -3.01 8.66
C ARG A 51 -5.10 -2.12 9.89
N ASP A 52 -4.93 -0.81 9.73
CA ASP A 52 -5.02 0.16 10.82
C ASP A 52 -6.46 0.26 11.39
N HIS A 53 -7.46 -0.30 10.69
CA HIS A 53 -8.86 -0.35 11.14
C HIS A 53 -9.27 -1.68 11.77
N ALA A 54 -8.50 -2.76 11.59
CA ALA A 54 -8.95 -4.12 11.91
C ALA A 54 -8.48 -4.63 13.28
N ASP A 55 -7.24 -4.37 13.70
CA ASP A 55 -6.71 -4.67 15.04
C ASP A 55 -5.20 -4.34 15.03
N ASP A 56 -4.75 -3.37 15.86
CA ASP A 56 -3.51 -3.45 16.64
C ASP A 56 -3.14 -2.08 17.26
N GLU A 57 -3.35 -1.99 18.57
CA GLU A 57 -2.67 -1.03 19.44
C GLU A 57 -1.17 -1.38 19.51
N GLY A 58 -0.43 -1.01 18.48
CA GLY A 58 1.02 -1.19 18.45
C GLY A 58 1.62 -0.31 17.37
N THR A 59 2.63 0.48 17.72
CA THR A 59 3.49 1.15 16.75
C THR A 59 4.03 0.11 15.77
N GLY A 60 3.39 -0.03 14.60
CA GLY A 60 3.73 -1.06 13.63
C GLY A 60 5.19 -0.96 13.22
N ASP A 61 5.85 -2.12 13.09
CA ASP A 61 7.22 -2.18 12.59
C ASP A 61 7.26 -1.51 11.20
N PRO A 62 8.14 -0.52 10.94
CA PRO A 62 8.34 0.02 9.60
C PRO A 62 8.57 -1.06 8.53
N THR A 63 9.10 -2.23 8.89
CA THR A 63 9.25 -3.36 7.96
C THR A 63 7.92 -3.92 7.47
N ASP A 64 6.83 -3.68 8.18
CA ASP A 64 5.49 -4.11 7.79
C ASP A 64 4.85 -3.20 6.74
N HIS A 65 5.39 -1.99 6.55
CA HIS A 65 4.82 -0.99 5.64
C HIS A 65 5.64 -0.85 4.36
N PHE A 66 6.96 -0.70 4.46
CA PHE A 66 7.80 -0.58 3.29
C PHE A 66 7.98 -1.93 2.62
N THR A 67 8.23 -1.93 1.30
CA THR A 67 8.34 -3.17 0.51
C THR A 67 9.62 -3.19 -0.33
N TYR A 68 10.30 -2.04 -0.44
CA TYR A 68 11.60 -1.90 -1.07
C TYR A 68 12.55 -1.10 -0.18
N TRP A 69 13.80 -1.56 -0.05
CA TRP A 69 14.86 -0.92 0.73
C TRP A 69 16.10 -0.69 -0.13
N ASN A 70 16.74 0.47 0.07
CA ASN A 70 18.03 0.80 -0.51
C ASN A 70 18.84 1.65 0.47
N GLY A 71 19.78 1.00 1.17
CA GLY A 71 20.60 1.64 2.20
C GLY A 71 19.75 2.14 3.37
N ASP A 72 19.80 3.44 3.63
CA ASP A 72 19.04 4.14 4.67
C ASP A 72 17.64 4.60 4.21
N ARG A 73 17.22 4.20 3.00
CA ARG A 73 15.95 4.58 2.40
C ARG A 73 15.03 3.37 2.24
N ALA A 74 13.74 3.62 2.38
CA ALA A 74 12.71 2.62 2.14
C ALA A 74 11.50 3.27 1.45
N ILE A 75 10.84 2.51 0.59
CA ILE A 75 9.59 2.92 -0.09
C ILE A 75 8.57 1.78 -0.14
N ARG A 76 7.29 2.13 -0.22
CA ARG A 76 6.18 1.20 -0.44
C ARG A 76 5.69 1.29 -1.89
N ILE A 77 6.04 0.28 -2.68
CA ILE A 77 5.68 0.18 -4.11
C ILE A 77 4.90 -1.09 -4.44
N ASP A 78 4.95 -2.10 -3.57
CA ASP A 78 4.12 -3.30 -3.65
C ASP A 78 2.82 -3.07 -2.90
N ARG A 79 1.70 -3.34 -3.56
CA ARG A 79 0.36 -3.07 -3.00
C ARG A 79 -0.62 -4.17 -3.31
N PHE A 80 -1.67 -4.22 -2.49
CA PHE A 80 -2.90 -4.95 -2.77
C PHE A 80 -4.04 -3.94 -2.79
N TYR A 81 -4.68 -3.77 -3.94
CA TYR A 81 -5.93 -3.03 -4.08
C TYR A 81 -7.08 -4.01 -4.17
N VAL A 82 -8.06 -3.87 -3.29
CA VAL A 82 -9.25 -4.74 -3.21
C VAL A 82 -10.50 -3.93 -3.51
N PRO A 83 -11.59 -4.54 -3.99
CA PRO A 83 -12.86 -3.85 -4.10
C PRO A 83 -13.28 -3.25 -2.76
N GLU A 84 -13.82 -2.01 -2.76
CA GLU A 84 -14.25 -1.33 -1.54
C GLU A 84 -15.22 -2.19 -0.70
N GLY A 85 -16.13 -2.93 -1.34
CA GLY A 85 -17.05 -3.85 -0.65
C GLY A 85 -16.38 -5.07 0.00
N TRP A 86 -15.10 -5.31 -0.26
CA TRP A 86 -14.31 -6.41 0.29
C TRP A 86 -13.39 -5.95 1.42
N VAL A 87 -13.41 -4.66 1.77
CA VAL A 87 -12.59 -4.08 2.85
C VAL A 87 -12.68 -4.90 4.14
N GLY A 88 -13.90 -5.17 4.62
CA GLY A 88 -14.12 -5.97 5.84
C GLY A 88 -13.83 -7.47 5.70
N ARG A 89 -13.31 -7.93 4.56
CA ARG A 89 -12.90 -9.32 4.30
C ARG A 89 -11.38 -9.50 4.28
N VAL A 90 -10.62 -8.41 4.29
CA VAL A 90 -9.17 -8.45 4.40
C VAL A 90 -8.81 -8.76 5.85
N LEU A 91 -8.23 -9.94 6.09
CA LEU A 91 -7.87 -10.38 7.45
C LEU A 91 -6.45 -9.99 7.83
N TRP A 92 -5.51 -10.05 6.88
CA TRP A 92 -4.08 -9.88 7.16
C TRP A 92 -3.33 -9.43 5.92
N ILE A 93 -2.39 -8.48 6.10
CA ILE A 93 -1.40 -8.06 5.09
C ILE A 93 -0.07 -7.83 5.79
N GLU A 94 0.97 -8.43 5.22
CA GLU A 94 2.31 -8.40 5.75
C GLU A 94 3.31 -8.26 4.61
N ALA A 95 4.23 -7.30 4.74
CA ALA A 95 5.44 -7.27 3.96
C ALA A 95 6.47 -8.17 4.64
N ARG A 96 7.07 -9.09 3.88
CA ARG A 96 8.09 -10.01 4.42
C ARG A 96 9.43 -9.72 3.80
N VAL A 97 10.45 -9.58 4.64
CA VAL A 97 11.84 -9.68 4.20
C VAL A 97 12.07 -11.10 3.69
N PRO A 98 12.73 -11.31 2.54
CA PRO A 98 13.05 -12.64 2.06
C PRO A 98 13.80 -13.43 3.14
N SER A 99 13.29 -14.61 3.48
CA SER A 99 14.01 -15.55 4.34
C SER A 99 15.20 -16.12 3.57
N ASN A 100 16.41 -15.89 4.09
CA ASN A 100 17.66 -16.48 3.59
C ASN A 100 17.62 -18.02 3.60
#